data_AF-A0A0B8P8K1-F1
#
_entry.id   AF-A0A0B8P8K1-F1
#
_cell.length_a   1.000
_cell.length_b   1.000
_cell.length_c   1.000
_cell.angle_alpha   90.00
_cell.angle_beta   90.00
_cell.angle_gamma   90.00
#
_symmetry.space_group_name_H-M   'P 1'
#
loop_
_entity.id
_entity.type
_entity.pdbx_description
1 polymer ?
#
loop_
_entity_poly.entity_id
_entity_poly.type
_entity_poly.pdbx_seq_one_letter_code
_entity_poly.pdbx_strand_id
1 'polypeptide(L)'
;MQESEIKFSDLDLKPEILSSLEGMGFVSPTPIQAASIPLLLEGKDALGKAQTGTGKTAAFSLPLLNKLELKQRKPQAIILAPTRELAIQVAAEIKNLGSNINGLKVLEIYGGTSIVDQMRALKNGAHIVVGTPGRVQDLSTVTVCT
;
A
#
# COMPACT_ATOMS: atom_id res chain seq x y z
N MET A 1 8.57 -34.40 7.83
CA MET A 1 7.99 -33.81 6.60
C MET A 1 8.75 -32.51 6.38
N GLN A 2 9.48 -32.35 5.27
CA GLN A 2 10.10 -31.07 4.92
C GLN A 2 9.00 -30.18 4.36
N GLU A 3 8.61 -29.16 5.11
CA GLU A 3 7.67 -28.14 4.67
C GLU A 3 8.38 -27.34 3.57
N SER A 4 7.89 -27.41 2.33
CA SER A 4 8.43 -26.62 1.23
C SER A 4 8.17 -25.14 1.54
N GLU A 5 9.21 -24.40 1.89
CA GLU A 5 9.12 -22.99 2.23
C GLU A 5 8.72 -22.18 0.98
N ILE A 6 7.51 -21.63 0.98
CA ILE A 6 7.00 -20.76 -0.09
C ILE A 6 7.89 -19.52 -0.18
N LYS A 7 8.28 -19.10 -1.38
CA LYS A 7 9.06 -17.88 -1.63
C LYS A 7 8.18 -16.77 -2.18
N PHE A 8 8.64 -15.52 -2.07
CA PHE A 8 7.94 -14.38 -2.69
C PHE A 8 7.86 -14.50 -4.22
N SER A 9 8.84 -15.13 -4.86
CA SER A 9 8.84 -15.44 -6.30
C SER A 9 7.69 -16.34 -6.73
N ASP A 10 7.10 -17.09 -5.80
CA ASP A 10 6.03 -18.05 -6.08
C ASP A 10 4.64 -17.38 -6.00
N LEU A 11 4.58 -16.08 -5.65
CA LEU A 11 3.33 -15.34 -5.37
C LEU A 11 2.87 -14.44 -6.53
N ASP A 12 3.39 -14.64 -7.74
CA ASP A 12 3.01 -13.89 -8.97
C ASP A 12 3.10 -12.35 -8.81
N LEU A 13 4.15 -11.89 -8.13
CA LEU A 13 4.48 -10.48 -7.98
C LEU A 13 5.36 -10.00 -9.12
N LYS A 14 5.13 -8.76 -9.57
CA LYS A 14 5.93 -8.09 -10.59
C LYS A 14 7.42 -8.03 -10.21
N PRO A 15 8.34 -8.12 -11.19
CA PRO A 15 9.78 -8.13 -10.93
C PRO A 15 10.30 -6.93 -10.11
N GLU A 16 9.73 -5.75 -10.30
CA GLU A 16 10.12 -4.54 -9.58
C GLU A 16 9.84 -4.67 -8.07
N ILE A 17 8.73 -5.32 -7.71
CA ILE A 17 8.36 -5.58 -6.31
C ILE A 17 9.31 -6.60 -5.70
N LEU A 18 9.58 -7.69 -6.41
CA LEU A 18 10.53 -8.72 -5.96
C LEU A 18 11.92 -8.14 -5.71
N SER A 19 12.39 -7.26 -6.60
CA SER A 19 13.66 -6.56 -6.44
C SER A 19 13.67 -5.62 -5.23
N SER A 20 12.57 -4.91 -4.96
CA SER A 20 12.45 -4.09 -3.73
C SER A 20 12.51 -4.95 -2.47
N LEU A 21 11.81 -6.10 -2.45
CA LEU A 21 11.83 -7.04 -1.34
C LEU A 21 13.23 -7.60 -1.09
N GLU A 22 13.96 -7.97 -2.15
CA GLU A 22 15.34 -8.45 -2.05
C GLU A 22 16.26 -7.37 -1.46
N GLY A 23 16.16 -6.13 -1.94
CA GLY A 23 16.94 -5.00 -1.39
C GLY A 23 16.63 -4.68 0.07
N MET A 24 15.42 -5.01 0.54
CA MET A 24 15.02 -4.90 1.95
C MET A 24 15.44 -6.11 2.80
N GLY A 25 16.02 -7.16 2.19
CA GLY A 25 16.43 -8.38 2.88
C GLY A 25 15.29 -9.34 3.22
N PHE A 26 14.16 -9.25 2.51
CA PHE A 26 13.03 -10.16 2.73
C PHE A 26 13.33 -11.50 2.07
N VAL A 27 13.41 -12.56 2.88
CA VAL A 27 13.79 -13.91 2.42
C VAL A 27 12.56 -14.75 2.07
N SER A 28 11.62 -14.87 3.00
CA SER A 28 10.39 -15.65 2.82
C SER A 28 9.16 -14.90 3.36
N PRO A 29 7.98 -15.09 2.74
CA PRO A 29 6.74 -14.53 3.23
C PRO A 29 6.35 -15.12 4.58
N THR A 30 5.86 -14.27 5.47
CA THR A 30 5.18 -14.71 6.69
C THR A 30 3.92 -15.53 6.36
N PRO A 31 3.40 -16.37 7.28
CA PRO A 31 2.19 -17.16 7.02
C PRO A 31 0.98 -16.34 6.58
N ILE A 32 0.80 -15.14 7.14
CA ILE A 32 -0.31 -14.25 6.74
C ILE A 32 -0.12 -13.71 5.32
N GLN A 33 1.11 -13.41 4.90
CA GLN A 33 1.43 -12.94 3.54
C GLN A 33 1.24 -14.07 2.53
N ALA A 34 1.78 -15.26 2.80
CA ALA A 34 1.64 -16.43 1.94
C ALA A 34 0.16 -16.80 1.73
N ALA A 35 -0.66 -16.69 2.78
CA ALA A 35 -2.09 -16.96 2.68
C ALA A 35 -2.89 -15.84 1.99
N SER A 36 -2.58 -14.56 2.23
CA SER A 36 -3.42 -13.45 1.76
C SER A 36 -3.05 -12.94 0.36
N ILE A 37 -1.77 -12.94 -0.01
CA ILE A 37 -1.32 -12.32 -1.26
C ILE A 37 -2.00 -12.93 -2.49
N PRO A 38 -2.05 -14.26 -2.68
CA PRO A 38 -2.70 -14.85 -3.86
C PRO A 38 -4.20 -14.49 -3.95
N LEU A 39 -4.91 -14.55 -2.82
CA LEU A 39 -6.34 -14.24 -2.76
C LEU A 39 -6.62 -12.76 -3.09
N LEU A 40 -5.79 -11.85 -2.59
CA LEU A 40 -5.92 -10.42 -2.87
C LEU A 40 -5.53 -10.08 -4.31
N LEU A 41 -4.59 -10.82 -4.91
CA LEU A 41 -4.27 -10.72 -6.34
C LEU A 41 -5.44 -11.17 -7.22
N GLU A 42 -6.23 -12.15 -6.79
CA GLU A 42 -7.49 -12.52 -7.46
C GLU A 42 -8.60 -11.46 -7.30
N GLY A 43 -8.41 -10.48 -6.39
CA GLY A 43 -9.39 -9.42 -6.14
C GLY A 43 -10.50 -9.83 -5.18
N LYS A 44 -10.27 -10.86 -4.37
CA LYS A 44 -11.18 -11.27 -3.30
C LYS A 44 -11.09 -10.31 -2.10
N ASP A 45 -12.22 -10.07 -1.46
CA ASP A 45 -12.25 -9.39 -0.17
C ASP A 45 -11.70 -10.30 0.93
N ALA A 46 -10.98 -9.72 1.89
CA ALA A 46 -10.37 -10.47 2.97
C ALA A 46 -10.46 -9.73 4.31
N LEU A 47 -10.65 -10.51 5.39
CA LEU A 47 -10.51 -10.05 6.76
C LEU A 47 -9.30 -10.74 7.40
N GLY A 48 -8.21 -9.99 7.58
CA GLY A 48 -6.98 -10.51 8.17
C GLY A 48 -6.84 -10.14 9.65
N LYS A 49 -6.70 -11.14 10.53
CA LYS A 49 -6.32 -10.93 11.93
C LYS A 49 -4.92 -11.51 12.18
N ALA A 50 -3.99 -10.67 12.62
CA ALA A 50 -2.67 -11.11 13.08
C ALA A 50 -2.15 -10.18 14.18
N GLN A 51 -1.06 -10.52 14.84
CA GLN A 51 -0.40 -9.66 15.83
C GLN A 51 0.38 -8.51 15.16
N THR A 52 0.62 -7.40 15.86
CA THR A 52 1.46 -6.30 15.34
C THR A 52 2.87 -6.81 15.04
N GLY A 53 3.51 -6.29 13.99
CA GLY A 53 4.86 -6.72 13.60
C GLY A 53 4.92 -8.00 12.75
N THR A 54 3.78 -8.64 12.44
CA THR A 54 3.76 -9.88 11.63
C THR A 54 3.67 -9.64 10.11
N GLY A 55 4.14 -8.48 9.62
CA GLY A 55 4.16 -8.20 8.18
C GLY A 55 2.80 -7.97 7.50
N LYS A 56 1.73 -7.66 8.27
CA LYS A 56 0.39 -7.39 7.72
C LYS A 56 0.35 -6.25 6.69
N THR A 57 1.16 -5.21 6.87
CA THR A 57 1.22 -4.08 5.94
C THR A 57 1.64 -4.56 4.55
N ALA A 58 2.73 -5.30 4.45
CA ALA A 58 3.15 -5.93 3.20
C ALA A 58 2.11 -6.93 2.66
N ALA A 59 1.41 -7.66 3.54
CA ALA A 59 0.40 -8.65 3.15
C ALA A 59 -0.74 -8.07 2.28
N PHE A 60 -1.18 -6.83 2.54
CA PHE A 60 -2.14 -6.13 1.68
C PHE A 60 -1.49 -5.16 0.68
N SER A 61 -0.31 -4.61 0.99
CA SER A 61 0.33 -3.59 0.15
C SER A 61 0.98 -4.18 -1.10
N LEU A 62 1.58 -5.37 -1.01
CA LEU A 62 2.18 -6.05 -2.15
C LEU A 62 1.17 -6.33 -3.28
N PRO A 63 0.01 -6.95 -3.02
CA PRO A 63 -0.98 -7.18 -4.08
C PRO A 63 -1.56 -5.87 -4.62
N LEU A 64 -1.70 -4.84 -3.78
CA LEU A 64 -2.13 -3.51 -4.20
C LEU A 64 -1.12 -2.88 -5.16
N LEU A 65 0.17 -2.86 -4.81
CA LEU A 65 1.25 -2.38 -5.67
C LEU A 65 1.32 -3.17 -6.98
N ASN A 66 1.11 -4.49 -6.92
CA ASN A 66 1.13 -5.36 -8.09
C ASN A 66 0.06 -4.98 -9.13
N LYS A 67 -1.10 -4.50 -8.67
CA LYS A 67 -2.24 -4.13 -9.52
C LYS A 67 -2.22 -2.70 -10.05
N LEU A 68 -1.29 -1.85 -9.62
CA LEU A 68 -1.27 -0.44 -10.04
C LEU A 68 -1.00 -0.26 -11.54
N GLU A 69 -1.71 0.70 -12.12
CA GLU A 69 -1.45 1.26 -13.45
C GLU A 69 -0.75 2.63 -13.35
N LEU A 70 0.58 2.65 -13.44
CA LEU A 70 1.40 3.86 -13.19
C LEU A 70 1.22 4.99 -14.22
N LYS A 71 0.62 4.70 -15.38
CA LYS A 71 0.27 5.74 -16.37
C LYS A 71 -0.90 6.59 -15.89
N GLN A 72 -1.76 6.05 -15.02
CA GLN A 72 -2.92 6.75 -14.47
C GLN A 72 -2.54 7.49 -13.17
N ARG A 73 -2.23 8.78 -13.27
CA ARG A 73 -1.84 9.64 -12.12
C ARG A 73 -3.01 10.08 -11.24
N LYS A 74 -3.97 9.19 -11.00
CA LYS A 74 -5.12 9.38 -10.10
C LYS A 74 -5.12 8.29 -9.01
N PRO A 75 -5.69 8.56 -7.82
CA PRO A 75 -5.76 7.55 -6.77
C PRO A 75 -6.47 6.29 -7.27
N GLN A 76 -5.81 5.14 -7.13
CA GLN A 76 -6.31 3.81 -7.47
C GLN A 76 -6.58 2.97 -6.22
N ALA A 77 -5.96 3.34 -5.09
CA ALA A 77 -6.20 2.71 -3.80
C ALA A 77 -6.22 3.74 -2.66
N ILE A 78 -7.05 3.48 -1.67
CA ILE A 78 -7.15 4.24 -0.42
C ILE A 78 -6.93 3.30 0.75
N ILE A 79 -6.04 3.68 1.66
CA ILE A 79 -5.78 2.96 2.90
C ILE A 79 -6.11 3.88 4.07
N LEU A 80 -7.01 3.42 4.94
CA LEU A 80 -7.46 4.18 6.09
C LEU A 80 -6.75 3.70 7.35
N ALA A 81 -6.14 4.64 8.08
CA ALA A 81 -5.51 4.40 9.37
C ALA A 81 -6.18 5.25 10.46
N PRO A 82 -6.37 4.72 11.69
CA PRO A 82 -7.05 5.42 12.77
C PRO A 82 -6.29 6.65 13.29
N THR A 83 -4.97 6.68 13.17
CA THR A 83 -4.12 7.77 13.68
C THR A 83 -3.20 8.31 12.60
N ARG A 84 -2.72 9.54 12.79
CA ARG A 84 -1.76 10.20 11.90
C ARG A 84 -0.46 9.42 11.84
N GLU A 85 0.04 9.01 13.00
CA GLU A 85 1.32 8.30 13.15
C GLU A 85 1.29 6.99 12.37
N LEU A 86 0.19 6.24 12.47
CA LEU A 86 0.03 4.99 11.73
C LEU A 86 -0.14 5.24 10.22
N ALA A 87 -0.84 6.29 9.80
CA ALA A 87 -0.92 6.67 8.38
C ALA A 87 0.47 6.96 7.79
N ILE A 88 1.30 7.70 8.53
CA ILE A 88 2.68 8.02 8.12
C ILE A 88 3.52 6.74 8.04
N GLN A 89 3.44 5.86 9.04
CA GLN A 89 4.17 4.59 9.05
C GLN A 89 3.78 3.69 7.88
N VAL A 90 2.47 3.55 7.61
CA VAL A 90 1.96 2.74 6.50
C VAL A 90 2.38 3.33 5.15
N ALA A 91 2.30 4.66 4.98
CA ALA A 91 2.75 5.32 3.75
C ALA A 91 4.25 5.12 3.51
N ALA A 92 5.09 5.24 4.55
CA ALA A 92 6.51 4.99 4.46
C ALA A 92 6.83 3.54 4.07
N GLU A 93 6.14 2.58 4.69
CA GLU A 93 6.31 1.15 4.37
C GLU A 93 5.95 0.85 2.91
N ILE A 94 4.86 1.40 2.40
CA ILE A 94 4.45 1.22 1.00
C ILE A 94 5.46 1.84 0.03
N LYS A 95 6.02 3.01 0.38
CA LYS A 95 7.08 3.65 -0.41
C LYS A 95 8.34 2.76 -0.45
N ASN A 96 8.69 2.09 0.64
CA ASN A 96 9.81 1.16 0.69
C ASN A 96 9.54 -0.10 -0.15
N LEU A 97 8.39 -0.74 0.04
CA LEU A 97 7.98 -1.94 -0.70
C LEU A 97 7.87 -1.70 -2.21
N GLY A 98 7.53 -0.47 -2.62
CA GLY A 98 7.45 -0.05 -4.02
C GLY A 98 8.62 0.79 -4.50
N SER A 99 9.76 0.78 -3.80
CA SER A 99 10.92 1.65 -4.07
C SER A 99 11.49 1.53 -5.48
N ASN A 100 11.40 0.34 -6.09
CA ASN A 100 11.87 0.08 -7.45
C ASN A 100 10.77 0.25 -8.51
N ILE A 101 9.56 0.65 -8.11
CA ILE A 101 8.46 0.93 -9.02
C ILE A 101 8.57 2.38 -9.52
N ASN A 102 9.13 2.53 -10.71
CA ASN A 102 9.38 3.84 -11.32
C ASN A 102 8.10 4.67 -11.48
N GLY A 103 8.10 5.86 -10.89
CA GLY A 103 6.97 6.79 -10.98
C GLY A 103 5.85 6.52 -9.98
N LEU A 104 6.01 5.56 -9.05
CA LEU A 104 5.07 5.37 -7.94
C LEU A 104 4.91 6.67 -7.14
N LYS A 105 3.67 6.95 -6.73
CA LYS A 105 3.32 8.12 -5.91
C LYS A 105 2.36 7.69 -4.81
N VAL A 106 2.81 7.80 -3.58
CA VAL A 106 2.05 7.50 -2.37
C VAL A 106 1.89 8.82 -1.60
N LEU A 107 0.65 9.19 -1.31
CA LEU A 107 0.31 10.43 -0.63
C LEU A 107 -0.34 10.15 0.73
N GLU A 108 0.28 10.67 1.79
CA GLU A 108 -0.29 10.68 3.13
C GLU A 108 -1.25 11.86 3.34
N ILE A 109 -2.41 11.59 3.95
CA ILE A 109 -3.51 12.54 4.14
C ILE A 109 -4.05 12.46 5.57
N TYR A 110 -3.84 13.49 6.36
CA TYR A 110 -4.29 13.52 7.77
C TYR A 110 -4.49 14.95 8.30
N GLY A 111 -5.20 15.06 9.43
CA GLY A 111 -5.47 16.34 10.13
C GLY A 111 -4.23 17.01 10.74
N GLY A 112 -4.37 18.27 11.15
CA GLY A 112 -3.28 19.03 11.80
C GLY A 112 -2.22 19.60 10.85
N THR A 113 -2.45 19.48 9.54
CA THR A 113 -1.68 20.16 8.49
C THR A 113 -2.62 20.83 7.49
N SER A 114 -2.09 21.76 6.71
CA SER A 114 -2.80 22.53 5.69
C SER A 114 -3.56 21.62 4.72
N ILE A 115 -4.89 21.78 4.67
CA ILE A 115 -5.73 21.06 3.71
C ILE A 115 -5.42 21.49 2.27
N VAL A 116 -5.08 22.76 2.07
CA VAL A 116 -4.75 23.33 0.76
C VAL A 116 -3.51 22.67 0.17
N ASP A 117 -2.50 22.40 0.99
CA ASP A 117 -1.27 21.76 0.52
C ASP A 117 -1.50 20.29 0.17
N GLN A 118 -2.31 19.57 0.96
CA GLN A 118 -2.73 18.20 0.62
C GLN A 118 -3.60 18.16 -0.65
N MET A 119 -4.48 19.14 -0.86
CA MET A 119 -5.24 19.27 -2.12
C MET A 119 -4.32 19.49 -3.32
N ARG A 120 -3.31 20.37 -3.19
CA ARG A 120 -2.32 20.60 -4.25
C ARG A 120 -1.51 19.34 -4.54
N ALA A 121 -1.07 18.62 -3.50
CA ALA A 121 -0.37 17.36 -3.65
C ALA A 121 -1.23 16.31 -4.38
N LEU A 122 -2.51 16.20 -4.03
CA LEU A 122 -3.47 15.31 -4.71
C LEU A 122 -3.66 15.69 -6.18
N LYS A 123 -3.78 17.00 -6.49
CA LYS A 123 -3.86 17.52 -7.87
C LYS A 123 -2.60 17.24 -8.70
N ASN A 124 -1.42 17.19 -8.07
CA ASN A 124 -0.17 16.78 -8.73
C ASN A 124 -0.09 15.27 -9.05
N GLY A 125 -1.13 14.53 -8.66
CA GLY A 125 -1.32 13.11 -8.91
C GLY A 125 -0.75 12.23 -7.81
N ALA A 126 -1.50 11.19 -7.46
CA ALA A 126 -1.12 10.12 -6.53
C ALA A 126 -1.70 8.81 -7.04
N HIS A 127 -1.02 7.68 -6.79
CA HIS A 127 -1.54 6.34 -7.10
C HIS A 127 -2.18 5.70 -5.88
N ILE A 128 -1.60 5.93 -4.71
CA ILE A 128 -2.08 5.43 -3.42
C ILE A 128 -2.27 6.61 -2.49
N VAL A 129 -3.41 6.64 -1.81
CA VAL A 129 -3.68 7.55 -0.69
C VAL A 129 -3.69 6.76 0.60
N VAL A 130 -2.94 7.21 1.60
CA VAL A 130 -2.95 6.65 2.95
C VAL A 130 -3.38 7.75 3.91
N GLY A 131 -4.42 7.56 4.72
CA GLY A 131 -4.89 8.67 5.53
C GLY A 131 -5.85 8.35 6.65
N THR A 132 -6.15 9.38 7.44
CA THR A 132 -7.17 9.28 8.48
C THR A 132 -8.58 9.49 7.90
N PRO A 133 -9.60 8.73 8.35
CA PRO A 133 -10.93 8.75 7.73
C PRO A 133 -11.52 10.14 7.52
N GLY A 134 -11.50 10.99 8.56
CA GLY A 134 -12.07 12.34 8.49
C GLY A 134 -11.41 13.20 7.41
N ARG A 135 -10.07 13.24 7.35
CA ARG A 135 -9.38 14.08 6.36
C ARG A 135 -9.52 13.53 4.93
N VAL A 136 -9.55 12.22 4.75
CA VAL A 136 -9.81 11.61 3.44
C VAL A 136 -11.21 11.97 2.95
N GLN A 137 -12.20 11.96 3.84
CA GLN A 137 -13.57 12.39 3.53
C GLN A 137 -13.68 13.88 3.17
N ASP A 138 -12.94 14.75 3.88
CA ASP A 138 -12.89 16.18 3.55
C ASP A 138 -12.41 16.39 2.11
N LEU A 139 -11.33 15.69 1.71
CA LEU A 139 -10.71 15.86 0.40
C LEU A 139 -11.47 15.15 -0.73
N SER A 140 -12.15 14.04 -0.45
CA SER A 140 -13.01 13.38 -1.45
C SER A 140 -14.18 14.28 -1.83
N THR A 141 -14.80 14.94 -0.85
CA THR A 141 -15.95 15.85 -1.08
C THR A 141 -15.54 17.07 -1.90
N VAL A 142 -14.36 17.64 -1.64
CA VAL A 142 -13.88 18.83 -2.35
C VAL A 142 -13.46 18.53 -3.80
N THR A 143 -13.07 17.29 -4.10
CA THR A 143 -12.66 16.88 -5.46
C THR A 143 -13.85 16.74 -6.42
N VAL A 144 -15.08 16.60 -5.93
CA VAL A 144 -16.30 16.46 -6.77
C VAL A 144 -16.85 17.82 -7.24
N CYS A 145 -16.36 18.94 -6.69
CA CYS A 145 -16.87 20.29 -7.01
C CYS A 145 -16.09 21.03 -8.12
N THR A 146 -15.28 20.33 -8.91
CA THR A 146 -14.59 20.88 -10.10
C THR A 146 -14.75 19.96 -11.28
#